data_AF-A0A3D4BD32-F1
#
_entry.id   AF-A0A3D4BD32-F1
#
_cell.length_a   1.000
_cell.length_b   1.000
_cell.length_c   1.000
_cell.angle_alpha   90.00
_cell.angle_beta   90.00
_cell.angle_gamma   90.00
#
_symmetry.space_group_name_H-M   'P 1'
#
loop_
_entity.id
_entity.type
_entity.pdbx_description
1 polymer ?
#
loop_
_entity_poly.entity_id
_entity_poly.type
_entity_poly.pdbx_seq_one_letter_code
_entity_poly.pdbx_strand_id
1 'polypeptide(L)'
;RTIKGVSYHLVEVSFREEGGGQDWQDIFLYWIHTQRHTMDYLAYTYHVNGGGTRFRAAHNIRTVEGFRFADFRNYKTAEGDSVSLEEHGRLFNEDALIKVSDVNLENVRVKLLAQ
;
A
#
# COMPACT_ATOMS: atom_id res chain seq x y z
N ARG A 1 -5.90 -7.20 -11.77
CA ARG A 1 -6.53 -7.71 -10.53
C ARG A 1 -7.68 -6.79 -10.15
N THR A 2 -8.72 -7.30 -9.47
CA THR A 2 -9.92 -6.51 -9.14
C THR A 2 -10.09 -6.35 -7.64
N ILE A 3 -10.26 -5.12 -7.17
CA ILE A 3 -10.60 -4.80 -5.77
C ILE A 3 -11.85 -3.92 -5.76
N LYS A 4 -12.86 -4.32 -4.98
CA LYS A 4 -14.18 -3.70 -4.84
C LYS A 4 -14.80 -3.34 -6.20
N GLY A 5 -14.71 -4.27 -7.16
CA GLY A 5 -15.23 -4.11 -8.53
C GLY A 5 -14.37 -3.27 -9.47
N VAL A 6 -13.24 -2.72 -9.02
CA VAL A 6 -12.35 -1.85 -9.82
C VAL A 6 -11.10 -2.60 -10.26
N SER A 7 -10.67 -2.38 -11.51
CA SER A 7 -9.50 -3.05 -12.10
C SER A 7 -8.19 -2.29 -11.83
N TYR A 8 -7.15 -3.06 -11.53
CA TYR A 8 -5.80 -2.59 -11.21
C TYR A 8 -4.72 -3.41 -11.94
N HIS A 9 -3.64 -2.74 -12.33
CA HIS A 9 -2.35 -3.40 -12.56
C HIS A 9 -1.75 -3.73 -11.19
N LEU A 10 -1.33 -4.99 -11.02
CA LEU A 10 -0.59 -5.42 -9.84
C LEU A 10 0.89 -5.41 -10.19
N VAL A 11 1.68 -4.64 -9.45
CA VAL A 11 3.12 -4.50 -9.66
C VAL A 11 3.83 -5.00 -8.41
N GLU A 12 4.68 -6.00 -8.58
CA GLU A 12 5.58 -6.46 -7.52
C GLU A 12 6.91 -5.76 -7.61
N VAL A 13 7.44 -5.35 -6.46
CA VAL A 13 8.78 -4.78 -6.30
C VAL A 13 9.49 -5.56 -5.21
N SER A 14 10.68 -6.06 -5.55
CA SER A 14 11.59 -6.76 -4.67
C SER A 14 13.03 -6.29 -4.96
N PHE A 15 13.94 -6.61 -4.04
CA PHE A 15 15.32 -6.14 -4.10
C PHE A 15 16.28 -7.33 -4.18
N ARG A 16 17.44 -7.10 -4.79
CA ARG A 16 18.54 -8.07 -4.74
C ARG A 16 19.21 -7.98 -3.38
N GLU A 17 19.68 -9.11 -2.87
CA GLU A 17 20.46 -9.15 -1.63
C GLU A 17 21.71 -8.26 -1.73
N GLU A 18 22.46 -8.38 -2.83
CA GLU A 18 23.60 -7.49 -3.09
C GLU A 18 23.12 -6.09 -3.50
N GLY A 19 23.48 -5.09 -2.67
CA GLY A 19 23.15 -3.68 -2.91
C GLY A 19 21.71 -3.28 -2.58
N GLY A 20 20.85 -4.21 -2.13
CA GLY A 20 19.46 -3.94 -1.74
C GLY A 20 19.29 -3.31 -0.36
N GLY A 21 20.37 -3.17 0.42
CA GLY A 21 20.33 -2.60 1.76
C GLY A 21 19.77 -3.58 2.81
N GLN A 22 19.34 -3.04 3.96
CA GLN A 22 18.87 -3.85 5.09
C GLN A 22 17.51 -4.51 4.85
N ASP A 23 16.72 -3.96 3.93
CA ASP A 23 15.33 -4.37 3.65
C ASP A 23 15.23 -5.23 2.39
N TRP A 24 16.32 -5.90 1.98
CA TRP A 24 16.32 -6.68 0.72
C TRP A 24 15.29 -7.82 0.71
N GLN A 25 14.85 -8.25 1.90
CA GLN A 25 13.84 -9.27 2.12
C GLN A 25 12.40 -8.73 2.05
N ASP A 26 12.22 -7.41 1.93
CA ASP A 26 10.89 -6.82 1.81
C ASP A 26 10.36 -6.97 0.37
N ILE A 27 9.10 -7.40 0.27
CA ILE A 27 8.34 -7.46 -0.98
C ILE A 27 7.22 -6.45 -0.88
N PHE A 28 7.03 -5.68 -1.95
CA PHE A 28 5.95 -4.70 -2.08
C PHE A 28 5.06 -5.06 -3.26
N LEU A 29 3.74 -5.04 -3.05
CA LEU A 29 2.73 -5.18 -4.09
C LEU A 29 1.90 -3.90 -4.19
N TYR A 30 1.89 -3.29 -5.38
CA TYR A 30 1.16 -2.06 -5.66
C TYR A 30 -0.03 -2.35 -6.58
N TRP A 31 -1.22 -1.87 -6.20
CA TRP A 31 -2.38 -1.85 -7.07
C TRP A 31 -2.52 -0.46 -7.70
N ILE A 32 -2.12 -0.37 -8.98
CA ILE A 32 -2.19 0.84 -9.79
C ILE A 32 -3.48 0.82 -10.63
N HIS A 33 -4.36 1.80 -10.42
CA HIS A 33 -5.65 1.86 -11.08
C HIS A 33 -5.48 1.93 -12.59
N THR A 34 -6.14 1.06 -13.36
CA THR A 34 -5.87 0.93 -14.80
C THR A 34 -6.24 2.17 -15.62
N GLN A 35 -7.26 2.93 -15.21
CA GLN A 35 -7.66 4.17 -15.90
C GLN A 35 -7.02 5.43 -15.32
N ARG A 36 -7.06 5.61 -13.99
CA ARG A 36 -6.56 6.80 -13.30
C ARG A 36 -5.04 6.81 -13.10
N HIS A 37 -4.37 5.66 -13.28
CA HIS A 37 -2.94 5.49 -13.02
C HIS A 37 -2.51 5.87 -11.60
N THR A 38 -3.42 5.79 -10.62
CA THR A 38 -3.14 6.07 -9.21
C THR A 38 -2.89 4.81 -8.42
N MET A 39 -1.97 4.86 -7.47
CA MET A 39 -1.82 3.82 -6.45
C MET A 39 -2.93 3.98 -5.40
N ASP A 40 -3.87 3.03 -5.37
CA ASP A 40 -4.99 3.05 -4.41
C ASP A 40 -4.77 2.03 -3.28
N TYR A 41 -4.03 0.95 -3.52
CA TYR A 41 -3.69 -0.06 -2.51
C TYR A 41 -2.21 -0.46 -2.58
N LEU A 42 -1.69 -0.88 -1.44
CA LEU A 42 -0.33 -1.39 -1.26
C LEU A 42 -0.35 -2.54 -0.24
N ALA A 43 0.33 -3.65 -0.53
CA ALA A 43 0.65 -4.68 0.45
C ALA A 43 2.16 -4.83 0.57
N TYR A 44 2.68 -5.09 1.76
CA TYR A 44 4.11 -5.31 1.94
C TYR A 44 4.41 -6.22 3.13
N THR A 45 5.53 -6.93 3.04
CA THR A 45 6.16 -7.62 4.19
C THR A 45 7.01 -6.64 4.97
N TYR A 46 7.17 -6.86 6.26
CA TYR A 46 8.18 -6.20 7.08
C TYR A 46 8.75 -7.21 8.06
N HIS A 47 10.02 -7.05 8.44
CA HIS A 47 10.71 -8.03 9.31
C HIS A 47 10.96 -7.54 10.74
N VAL A 48 10.61 -6.28 11.05
CA VAL A 48 10.77 -5.70 12.38
C VAL A 48 9.69 -6.16 13.37
N ASN A 49 10.01 -6.22 14.67
CA ASN A 49 9.06 -6.52 15.77
C ASN A 49 8.27 -7.83 15.59
N GLY A 50 8.94 -8.90 15.15
CA GLY A 50 8.31 -10.20 14.91
C GLY A 50 7.74 -10.38 13.51
N GLY A 51 7.99 -9.41 12.63
CA GLY A 51 7.60 -9.47 11.23
C GLY A 51 6.10 -9.28 10.99
N GLY A 52 5.70 -9.44 9.75
CA GLY A 52 4.30 -9.38 9.37
C GLY A 52 4.06 -8.95 7.93
N THR A 53 2.78 -8.94 7.59
CA THR A 53 2.24 -8.29 6.40
C THR A 53 1.35 -7.11 6.78
N ARG A 54 1.28 -6.10 5.90
CA ARG A 54 0.29 -5.03 5.98
C ARG A 54 -0.35 -4.82 4.63
N PHE A 55 -1.65 -4.53 4.65
CA PHE A 55 -2.38 -4.03 3.51
C PHE A 55 -2.83 -2.60 3.79
N ARG A 56 -2.63 -1.70 2.84
CA ARG A 56 -3.01 -0.28 2.93
C ARG A 56 -4.07 0.02 1.89
N ALA A 57 -5.14 0.68 2.33
CA ALA A 57 -6.14 1.25 1.44
C ALA A 57 -6.11 2.77 1.54
N ALA A 58 -5.88 3.43 0.40
CA ALA A 58 -5.91 4.89 0.30
C ALA A 58 -7.32 5.44 0.58
N HIS A 59 -7.40 6.53 1.33
CA HIS A 59 -8.61 7.32 1.49
C HIS A 59 -8.27 8.81 1.64
N ASN A 60 -9.30 9.65 1.73
CA ASN A 60 -9.13 11.11 1.88
C ASN A 60 -8.11 11.68 0.86
N ILE A 61 -8.28 11.28 -0.40
CA ILE A 61 -7.36 11.63 -1.48
C ILE A 61 -7.57 13.11 -1.83
N ARG A 62 -6.47 13.86 -1.91
CA ARG A 62 -6.48 15.29 -2.19
C ARG A 62 -5.36 15.65 -3.16
N THR A 63 -5.60 16.69 -3.96
CA THR A 63 -4.59 17.29 -4.81
C THR A 63 -4.23 18.66 -4.25
N VAL A 64 -2.95 18.90 -3.98
CA VAL A 64 -2.44 20.19 -3.50
C VAL A 64 -1.31 20.62 -4.45
N GLU A 65 -1.49 21.74 -5.12
CA GLU A 65 -0.55 22.26 -6.14
C GLU A 65 -0.16 21.22 -7.22
N GLY A 66 -1.11 20.41 -7.66
CA GLY A 66 -0.89 19.36 -8.67
C GLY A 66 -0.31 18.04 -8.14
N PHE A 67 0.06 17.96 -6.86
CA PHE A 67 0.53 16.73 -6.23
C PHE A 67 -0.60 15.99 -5.53
N ARG A 68 -0.70 14.68 -5.78
CA ARG A 68 -1.69 13.81 -5.13
C ARG A 68 -1.18 13.34 -3.77
N PHE A 69 -1.97 13.56 -2.74
CA PHE A 69 -1.78 13.04 -1.39
C PHE A 69 -2.93 12.11 -1.04
N ALA A 70 -2.65 11.10 -0.22
CA ALA A 70 -3.65 10.19 0.31
C ALA A 70 -3.31 9.83 1.75
N ASP A 71 -4.35 9.71 2.56
CA ASP A 71 -4.25 9.04 3.85
C ASP A 71 -4.44 7.54 3.63
N PHE A 72 -4.06 6.72 4.61
CA PHE A 72 -4.15 5.28 4.48
C PHE A 72 -4.72 4.62 5.72
N ARG A 73 -5.66 3.71 5.53
CA ARG A 73 -6.00 2.71 6.55
C ARG A 73 -5.05 1.53 6.41
N ASN A 74 -4.42 1.16 7.51
CA ASN A 74 -3.61 -0.05 7.60
C ASN A 74 -4.47 -1.20 8.09
N TYR A 75 -4.32 -2.34 7.45
CA TYR A 75 -4.98 -3.58 7.80
C TYR A 75 -3.95 -4.71 7.95
N LYS A 76 -4.34 -5.73 8.71
CA LYS A 76 -3.66 -7.02 8.80
C LYS A 76 -4.65 -8.15 8.57
N THR A 77 -4.14 -9.32 8.24
CA THR A 77 -4.90 -10.58 8.35
C THR A 77 -4.77 -11.15 9.78
N ALA A 78 -5.76 -11.93 10.21
CA ALA A 78 -5.68 -12.72 11.44
C ALA A 78 -4.69 -13.91 11.31
N GLU A 79 -4.46 -14.36 10.08
CA GLU A 79 -3.60 -15.50 9.74
C GLU A 79 -2.11 -15.12 9.64
N GLY A 80 -1.77 -13.84 9.77
CA GLY A 80 -0.38 -13.36 9.76
C GLY A 80 0.34 -13.62 8.42
N ASP A 81 1.55 -14.18 8.51
CA ASP A 81 2.45 -14.35 7.35
C ASP A 81 2.16 -15.59 6.50
N SER A 82 1.20 -16.43 6.88
CA SER A 82 0.75 -17.54 6.02
C SER A 82 -0.06 -17.07 4.81
N VAL A 83 -0.53 -15.82 4.82
CA VAL A 83 -1.30 -15.21 3.74
C VAL A 83 -0.36 -14.45 2.81
N SER A 84 -0.38 -14.80 1.53
CA SER A 84 0.41 -14.09 0.53
C SER A 84 -0.03 -12.62 0.41
N LEU A 85 0.89 -11.74 0.02
CA LEU A 85 0.58 -10.32 -0.17
C LEU A 85 -0.55 -10.11 -1.18
N GLU A 86 -0.60 -10.91 -2.24
CA GLU A 86 -1.64 -10.80 -3.26
C GLU A 86 -3.04 -11.11 -2.70
N GLU A 87 -3.13 -12.10 -1.82
CA GLU A 87 -4.38 -12.57 -1.23
C GLU A 87 -5.05 -11.51 -0.34
N HIS A 88 -4.28 -10.54 0.16
CA HIS A 88 -4.82 -9.40 0.88
C HIS A 88 -5.86 -8.62 0.06
N GLY A 89 -5.68 -8.53 -1.27
CA GLY A 89 -6.66 -7.88 -2.14
C GLY A 89 -8.00 -8.62 -2.16
N ARG A 90 -7.99 -9.96 -2.13
CA ARG A 90 -9.20 -10.78 -2.03
C ARG A 90 -9.85 -10.64 -0.66
N LEU A 91 -9.08 -10.78 0.42
CA LEU A 91 -9.59 -10.63 1.79
C LEU A 91 -10.19 -9.24 2.04
N PHE A 92 -9.60 -8.19 1.45
CA PHE A 92 -10.17 -6.85 1.52
C PHE A 92 -11.53 -6.74 0.82
N ASN A 93 -11.72 -7.45 -0.31
CA ASN A 93 -13.03 -7.50 -0.97
C ASN A 93 -14.12 -8.11 -0.08
N GLU A 94 -13.73 -9.12 0.70
CA GLU A 94 -14.59 -9.88 1.59
C GLU A 94 -14.77 -9.23 2.97
N ASP A 95 -14.17 -8.05 3.18
CA ASP A 95 -14.15 -7.35 4.47
C ASP A 95 -13.57 -8.23 5.61
N ALA A 96 -12.68 -9.15 5.26
CA ALA A 96 -12.04 -10.12 6.15
C ALA A 96 -10.72 -9.61 6.78
N LEU A 97 -10.26 -8.43 6.39
CA LEU A 97 -9.06 -7.82 6.98
C LEU A 97 -9.39 -6.98 8.22
N ILE A 98 -8.52 -7.05 9.22
CA ILE A 98 -8.65 -6.30 10.48
C ILE A 98 -7.93 -4.97 10.35
N LYS A 99 -8.65 -3.85 10.48
CA LYS A 99 -8.04 -2.51 10.56
C LYS A 99 -7.21 -2.39 11.83
N VAL A 100 -5.97 -1.91 11.72
CA VAL A 100 -5.05 -1.78 12.86
C VAL A 100 -4.63 -0.36 13.18
N SER A 101 -4.58 0.53 12.17
CA SER A 101 -4.22 1.93 12.36
C SER A 101 -4.60 2.76 11.13
N ASP A 102 -4.46 4.08 11.26
CA ASP A 102 -4.55 5.03 10.17
C ASP A 102 -3.21 5.77 10.04
N VAL A 103 -2.88 6.16 8.81
CA VAL A 103 -1.83 7.14 8.47
C VAL A 103 -2.56 8.36 7.94
N ASN A 104 -2.58 9.43 8.72
CA ASN A 104 -3.24 10.68 8.36
C ASN A 104 -2.18 11.75 8.09
N LEU A 105 -2.24 12.38 6.91
CA LEU A 105 -1.40 13.53 6.63
C LEU A 105 -2.13 14.79 7.10
N GLU A 106 -1.47 15.57 7.95
CA GLU A 106 -2.04 16.81 8.50
C GLU A 106 -1.27 18.02 7.98
N ASN A 107 -1.96 19.15 7.83
CA ASN A 107 -1.36 20.43 7.43
C ASN A 107 -0.50 20.37 6.15
N VAL A 108 -0.93 19.57 5.16
CA VAL A 108 -0.23 19.44 3.88
C VAL A 108 -0.15 20.79 3.17
N ARG A 109 1.07 21.26 2.92
CA ARG A 109 1.36 22.49 2.18
C ARG A 109 2.42 22.19 1.13
N VAL A 110 2.20 22.68 -0.09
CA VAL A 110 3.18 22.60 -1.17
C VAL A 110 3.58 24.02 -1.53
N LYS A 111 4.90 24.27 -1.58
CA LYS A 111 5.46 25.50 -2.13
C LYS A 111 6.28 25.11 -3.36
N LEU A 112 5.79 25.49 -4.53
CA LEU A 112 6.56 25.35 -5.76
C LEU A 112 7.78 26.27 -5.67
N LEU A 113 8.97 25.70 -5.90
CA LEU A 113 10.19 26.47 -6.04
C LEU A 113 10.28 26.91 -7.50
N ALA A 114 10.45 28.21 -7.74
CA ALA A 114 10.78 28.68 -9.08
C ALA A 114 12.09 28.02 -9.52
N GLN A 115 12.14 27.58 -10.78
CA GLN A 115 13.37 27.15 -11.44
C GLN A 115 14.27 28.34 -11.71
#